data_AF-A0A1C3FCI8-F1
#
_entry.id   AF-A0A1C3FCI8-F1
#
_cell.length_a   1.000
_cell.length_b   1.000
_cell.length_c   1.000
_cell.angle_alpha   90.00
_cell.angle_beta   90.00
_cell.angle_gamma   90.00
#
_symmetry.space_group_name_H-M   'P 1'
#
loop_
_entity.id
_entity.type
_entity.pdbx_description
1 polymer ?
#
loop_
_entity_poly.entity_id
_entity_poly.type
_entity_poly.pdbx_seq_one_letter_code
_entity_poly.pdbx_strand_id
1 'polypeptide(L)'
;MSENYVKVTPSKLFKGDAEKLEPHLDMITGCVEVKYQGDKKNLCLKYEIWESGKLKDSQDIVSTIISNNEFNGEVSISLKDIIGTDLQKSDSMIMKTVISNTNGYVGSTKYIERFNQNYGYGPAEIAGELNVTDSKELSVWGLTSYKGSYTTGGKGVEDEVKAADWGLILKMYFK
;
A
#
# COMPACT_ATOMS: atom_id res chain seq x y z
N MET A 1 -27.67 9.71 14.18
CA MET A 1 -26.80 8.68 13.56
C MET A 1 -25.45 9.33 13.40
N SER A 2 -24.41 8.81 14.04
CA SER A 2 -23.04 9.26 13.78
C SER A 2 -22.71 8.94 12.32
N GLU A 3 -22.28 9.92 11.55
CA GLU A 3 -21.83 9.68 10.18
C GLU A 3 -20.65 8.71 10.20
N ASN A 4 -20.71 7.65 9.40
CA ASN A 4 -19.60 6.74 9.23
C ASN A 4 -18.42 7.53 8.65
N TYR A 5 -17.26 7.48 9.29
CA TYR A 5 -16.08 8.18 8.80
C TYR A 5 -14.87 7.26 8.80
N VAL A 6 -14.06 7.44 7.75
CA VAL A 6 -12.72 6.87 7.61
C VAL A 6 -11.76 8.04 7.49
N LYS A 7 -10.75 8.05 8.34
CA LYS A 7 -9.64 8.99 8.32
C LYS A 7 -8.34 8.23 8.09
N VAL A 8 -7.63 8.58 7.02
CA VAL A 8 -6.35 7.99 6.66
C VAL A 8 -5.28 9.06 6.68
N THR A 9 -4.22 8.85 7.45
CA THR A 9 -3.12 9.82 7.59
C THR A 9 -1.81 9.18 7.11
N PRO A 10 -1.00 9.88 6.30
CA PRO A 10 0.33 9.39 5.95
C PRO A 10 1.15 9.10 7.21
N SER A 11 1.87 7.97 7.21
CA SER A 11 2.74 7.54 8.31
C SER A 11 4.03 6.96 7.74
N LYS A 12 4.96 6.59 8.61
CA LYS A 12 6.20 5.90 8.22
C LYS A 12 6.28 4.57 8.95
N LEU A 13 6.78 3.54 8.24
CA LEU A 13 6.99 2.23 8.84
C LEU A 13 8.11 2.27 9.89
N PHE A 14 9.17 3.03 9.60
CA PHE A 14 10.28 3.26 10.51
C PHE A 14 10.17 4.69 11.06
N LYS A 15 10.23 4.82 12.38
CA LYS A 15 10.18 6.10 13.10
C LYS A 15 11.34 6.16 14.11
N GLY A 16 11.87 7.36 14.37
CA GLY A 16 12.91 7.57 15.37
C GLY A 16 14.25 6.92 14.97
N ASP A 17 14.95 6.26 15.91
CA ASP A 17 16.26 5.66 15.60
C ASP A 17 16.21 4.55 14.54
N ALA A 18 15.05 3.90 14.36
CA ALA A 18 14.87 2.88 13.33
C ALA A 18 14.90 3.44 11.91
N GLU A 19 14.65 4.74 11.71
CA GLU A 19 14.73 5.39 10.37
C GLU A 19 16.13 5.25 9.76
N LYS A 20 17.17 5.23 10.61
CA LYS A 20 18.55 5.03 10.17
C LYS A 20 18.79 3.65 9.55
N LEU A 21 17.94 2.67 9.87
CA LEU A 21 18.04 1.30 9.37
C LEU A 21 17.33 1.12 8.03
N GLU A 22 16.29 1.91 7.75
CA GLU A 22 15.48 1.81 6.52
C GLU A 22 16.32 1.71 5.23
N PRO A 23 17.30 2.60 4.96
CA PRO A 23 18.09 2.52 3.72
C PRO A 23 18.99 1.28 3.65
N HIS A 24 19.21 0.57 4.76
CA HIS A 24 20.02 -0.65 4.81
C HIS A 24 19.19 -1.93 4.69
N LEU A 25 17.86 -1.84 4.66
CA LEU A 25 16.96 -3.00 4.57
C LEU A 25 16.62 -3.38 3.12
N ASP A 26 17.03 -2.57 2.14
CA ASP A 26 16.75 -2.75 0.71
C ASP A 26 15.27 -3.05 0.44
N MET A 27 14.40 -2.27 1.10
CA MET A 27 12.95 -2.41 1.02
C MET A 27 12.30 -1.10 0.57
N ILE A 28 11.29 -1.22 -0.27
CA ILE A 28 10.37 -0.12 -0.56
C ILE A 28 9.21 -0.27 0.43
N THR A 29 8.90 0.79 1.18
CA THR A 29 7.88 0.71 2.23
C THR A 29 6.81 1.78 2.10
N GLY A 30 5.66 1.51 2.69
CA GLY A 30 4.54 2.43 2.82
C GLY A 30 3.80 2.17 4.12
N CYS A 31 3.30 3.23 4.76
CA CYS A 31 2.53 3.12 5.99
C CYS A 31 1.49 4.23 6.08
N VAL A 32 0.29 3.89 6.54
CA VAL A 32 -0.76 4.86 6.85
C VAL A 32 -1.40 4.54 8.20
N GLU A 33 -1.73 5.57 8.95
CA GLU A 33 -2.60 5.47 10.12
C GLU A 33 -4.06 5.49 9.65
N VAL A 34 -4.87 4.61 10.21
CA VAL A 34 -6.28 4.46 9.87
C VAL A 34 -7.12 4.60 11.13
N LYS A 35 -8.04 5.55 11.09
CA LYS A 35 -9.14 5.68 12.07
C LYS A 35 -10.46 5.49 11.36
N TYR A 36 -11.31 4.67 11.94
CA TYR A 36 -12.62 4.37 11.40
C TYR A 36 -13.66 4.28 12.52
N GLN A 37 -14.84 4.82 12.24
CA GLN A 37 -16.03 4.61 13.05
C GLN A 37 -17.22 4.38 12.12
N GLY A 38 -17.91 3.26 12.27
CA GLY A 38 -19.03 2.88 11.40
C GLY A 38 -19.52 1.45 11.62
N ASP A 39 -20.48 1.02 10.81
CA ASP A 39 -21.20 -0.24 11.00
C ASP A 39 -20.54 -1.48 10.36
N LYS A 40 -19.62 -1.29 9.41
CA LYS A 40 -18.82 -2.36 8.79
C LYS A 40 -18.01 -3.15 9.81
N LYS A 41 -17.87 -4.44 9.56
CA LYS A 41 -17.30 -5.42 10.50
C LYS A 41 -15.88 -5.80 10.17
N ASN A 42 -15.39 -5.48 8.98
CA ASN A 42 -14.06 -5.84 8.54
C ASN A 42 -13.38 -4.66 7.87
N LEU A 43 -12.10 -4.53 8.16
CA LEU A 43 -11.14 -3.77 7.38
C LEU A 43 -10.39 -4.77 6.50
N CYS A 44 -10.41 -4.55 5.18
CA CYS A 44 -9.80 -5.45 4.21
C CYS A 44 -8.78 -4.70 3.35
N LEU A 45 -7.73 -5.43 2.94
CA LEU A 45 -6.75 -4.97 1.98
C LEU A 45 -6.82 -5.81 0.71
N LYS A 46 -6.62 -5.14 -0.42
CA LYS A 46 -6.35 -5.75 -1.72
C LYS A 46 -5.22 -5.03 -2.42
N TYR A 47 -4.62 -5.65 -3.42
CA TYR A 47 -3.73 -4.95 -4.35
C TYR A 47 -4.26 -5.00 -5.76
N GLU A 48 -3.80 -4.05 -6.57
CA GLU A 48 -3.99 -4.02 -8.01
C GLU A 48 -2.64 -3.81 -8.68
N ILE A 49 -2.35 -4.57 -9.74
CA ILE A 49 -1.22 -4.32 -10.65
C ILE A 49 -1.78 -3.69 -11.92
N TRP A 50 -1.20 -2.58 -12.31
CA TRP A 50 -1.53 -1.82 -13.51
C TRP A 50 -0.34 -1.80 -14.46
N GLU A 51 -0.61 -1.95 -15.76
CA GLU A 51 0.41 -1.88 -16.80
C GLU A 51 -0.13 -1.05 -17.97
N SER A 52 0.58 0.02 -18.33
CA SER A 52 0.18 0.96 -19.38
C SER A 52 -1.27 1.44 -19.23
N GLY A 53 -1.67 1.80 -18.01
CA GLY A 53 -3.02 2.28 -17.68
C GLY A 53 -4.13 1.23 -17.69
N LYS A 54 -3.81 -0.07 -17.80
CA LYS A 54 -4.79 -1.16 -17.74
C LYS A 54 -4.59 -2.01 -16.50
N LEU A 55 -5.69 -2.42 -15.87
CA LEU A 55 -5.66 -3.36 -14.75
C LEU A 55 -5.21 -4.74 -15.27
N LYS A 56 -4.12 -5.26 -14.72
CA LYS A 56 -3.50 -6.54 -15.08
C LYS A 56 -3.85 -7.63 -14.07
N ASP A 57 -3.80 -7.31 -12.77
CA ASP A 57 -4.13 -8.23 -11.69
C ASP A 57 -4.80 -7.47 -10.54
N SER A 58 -5.68 -8.16 -9.80
CA SER A 58 -6.33 -7.64 -8.60
C SER A 58 -6.66 -8.79 -7.66
N GLN A 59 -6.14 -8.75 -6.43
CA GLN A 59 -6.40 -9.80 -5.45
C GLN A 59 -6.58 -9.25 -4.03
N ASP A 60 -7.53 -9.83 -3.31
CA ASP A 60 -7.65 -9.64 -1.86
C ASP A 60 -6.40 -10.22 -1.15
N ILE A 61 -5.96 -9.54 -0.10
CA ILE A 61 -4.72 -9.86 0.61
C ILE A 61 -5.00 -10.42 1.99
N VAL A 62 -5.65 -9.62 2.84
CA VAL A 62 -5.88 -9.89 4.26
C VAL A 62 -7.00 -9.00 4.78
N SER A 63 -7.67 -9.45 5.83
CA SER A 63 -8.67 -8.65 6.55
C SER A 63 -8.54 -8.82 8.05
N THR A 64 -9.06 -7.85 8.79
CA THR A 64 -9.20 -7.91 10.25
C THR A 64 -10.62 -7.52 10.67
N ILE A 65 -11.07 -8.06 11.80
CA ILE A 65 -12.38 -7.78 12.38
C ILE A 65 -12.33 -6.43 13.12
N ILE A 66 -13.34 -5.61 12.89
CA ILE A 66 -13.57 -4.35 13.58
C ILE A 66 -14.45 -4.62 14.80
N SER A 67 -13.97 -4.19 15.97
CA SER A 67 -14.66 -4.36 17.25
C SER A 67 -15.27 -3.04 17.70
N ASN A 68 -16.44 -3.09 18.34
CA ASN A 68 -17.12 -1.89 18.86
C ASN A 68 -17.39 -0.79 17.80
N ASN A 69 -17.55 -1.17 16.53
CA ASN A 69 -17.78 -0.23 15.42
C ASN A 69 -16.64 0.79 15.24
N GLU A 70 -15.43 0.50 15.75
CA GLU A 70 -14.29 1.39 15.69
C GLU A 70 -13.00 0.64 15.34
N PHE A 71 -12.15 1.27 14.54
CA PHE A 71 -10.79 0.81 14.28
C PHE A 71 -9.82 1.98 14.43
N ASN A 72 -8.71 1.76 15.14
CA ASN A 72 -7.61 2.70 15.28
C ASN A 72 -6.30 1.92 15.21
N GLY A 73 -5.56 2.10 14.13
CA GLY A 73 -4.39 1.29 13.84
C GLY A 73 -3.62 1.76 12.61
N GLU A 74 -2.79 0.88 12.09
CA GLU A 74 -1.93 1.15 10.93
C GLU A 74 -2.10 0.07 9.86
N VAL A 75 -1.93 0.49 8.61
CA VAL A 75 -1.75 -0.38 7.45
C VAL A 75 -0.37 -0.13 6.89
N SER A 76 0.44 -1.17 6.76
CA SER A 76 1.78 -1.06 6.17
C SER A 76 2.02 -2.10 5.08
N ILE A 77 2.93 -1.73 4.19
CA ILE A 77 3.42 -2.56 3.08
C ILE A 77 4.94 -2.46 3.00
N SER A 78 5.56 -3.58 2.67
CA SER A 78 6.96 -3.64 2.25
C SER A 78 7.11 -4.50 1.01
N LEU A 79 7.91 -4.03 0.07
CA LEU A 79 8.33 -4.77 -1.11
C LEU A 79 9.82 -5.06 -1.01
N LYS A 80 10.19 -6.31 -1.24
CA LYS A 80 11.58 -6.75 -1.23
C LYS A 80 11.91 -7.55 -2.47
N ASP A 81 13.12 -7.34 -2.96
CA ASP A 81 13.68 -8.11 -4.06
C ASP A 81 13.96 -9.56 -3.68
N ILE A 82 13.67 -10.46 -4.60
CA ILE A 82 14.13 -11.85 -4.54
C ILE A 82 15.39 -11.92 -5.37
N ILE A 83 16.52 -12.22 -4.72
CA ILE A 83 17.82 -12.33 -5.37
C ILE A 83 18.15 -13.81 -5.51
N GLY A 84 18.33 -14.27 -6.75
CA GLY A 84 18.74 -15.62 -7.06
C GLY A 84 20.19 -15.91 -6.63
N THR A 85 20.58 -17.17 -6.71
CA THR A 85 21.96 -17.61 -6.40
C THR A 85 23.01 -17.01 -7.34
N ASP A 86 22.58 -16.53 -8.51
CA ASP A 86 23.38 -15.83 -9.51
C ASP A 86 23.44 -14.30 -9.29
N LEU A 87 22.93 -13.81 -8.16
CA LEU A 87 22.80 -12.39 -7.81
C LEU A 87 21.87 -11.60 -8.74
N GLN A 88 21.09 -12.28 -9.59
CA GLN A 88 20.08 -11.64 -10.42
C GLN A 88 18.78 -11.50 -9.65
N LYS A 89 18.06 -10.38 -9.88
CA LYS A 89 16.74 -10.21 -9.30
C LYS A 89 15.72 -11.03 -10.10
N SER A 90 14.89 -11.78 -9.39
CA SER A 90 13.75 -12.53 -9.95
C SER A 90 12.75 -11.58 -10.62
N ASP A 91 11.98 -12.11 -11.57
CA ASP A 91 10.80 -11.44 -12.14
C ASP A 91 9.67 -11.20 -11.11
N SER A 92 9.83 -11.69 -9.87
CA SER A 92 8.93 -11.44 -8.77
C SER A 92 9.57 -10.64 -7.62
N MET A 93 8.71 -10.01 -6.84
CA MET A 93 9.03 -9.36 -5.56
C MET A 93 8.20 -9.99 -4.44
N ILE A 94 8.74 -9.96 -3.22
CA ILE A 94 7.99 -10.32 -2.02
C ILE A 94 7.25 -9.07 -1.55
N MET A 95 5.92 -9.14 -1.55
CA MET A 95 5.06 -8.15 -0.93
C MET A 95 4.59 -8.66 0.42
N LYS A 96 4.89 -7.92 1.49
CA LYS A 96 4.33 -8.15 2.81
C LYS A 96 3.44 -6.98 3.19
N THR A 97 2.21 -7.28 3.61
CA THR A 97 1.27 -6.28 4.11
C THR A 97 0.85 -6.63 5.53
N VAL A 98 0.66 -5.62 6.37
CA VAL A 98 0.24 -5.78 7.76
C VAL A 98 -0.87 -4.80 8.09
N ILE A 99 -1.90 -5.29 8.78
CA ILE A 99 -2.87 -4.45 9.51
C ILE A 99 -2.56 -4.64 10.99
N SER A 100 -2.26 -3.56 11.71
CA SER A 100 -1.95 -3.59 13.14
C SER A 100 -2.83 -2.62 13.92
N ASN A 101 -3.09 -2.94 15.19
CA ASN A 101 -3.71 -2.05 16.17
C ASN A 101 -3.22 -2.43 17.57
N THR A 102 -3.82 -1.86 18.61
CA THR A 102 -3.48 -2.14 20.02
C THR A 102 -3.71 -3.60 20.43
N ASN A 103 -4.56 -4.34 19.70
CA ASN A 103 -4.92 -5.73 20.01
C ASN A 103 -4.03 -6.76 19.30
N GLY A 104 -3.11 -6.31 18.43
CA GLY A 104 -2.19 -7.17 17.70
C GLY A 104 -2.09 -6.80 16.22
N TYR A 105 -1.70 -7.77 15.40
CA TYR A 105 -1.58 -7.59 13.96
C TYR A 105 -2.02 -8.83 13.18
N VAL A 106 -2.43 -8.62 11.94
CA VAL A 106 -2.58 -9.66 10.92
C VAL A 106 -1.74 -9.27 9.71
N GLY A 107 -1.06 -10.24 9.10
CA GLY A 107 -0.20 -9.99 7.96
C GLY A 107 -0.34 -11.07 6.90
N SER A 108 0.04 -10.71 5.68
CA SER A 108 0.05 -11.62 4.54
C SER A 108 1.29 -11.38 3.71
N THR A 109 1.77 -12.43 3.07
CA THR A 109 2.91 -12.39 2.15
C THR A 109 2.46 -12.92 0.80
N LYS A 110 2.76 -12.16 -0.26
CA LYS A 110 2.46 -12.50 -1.65
C LYS A 110 3.71 -12.36 -2.49
N TYR A 111 3.80 -13.16 -3.54
CA TYR A 111 4.76 -12.98 -4.62
C TYR A 111 4.04 -12.24 -5.73
N ILE A 112 4.54 -11.08 -6.09
CA ILE A 112 3.96 -10.24 -7.14
C ILE A 112 4.95 -10.08 -8.27
N GLU A 113 4.44 -9.89 -9.49
CA GLU A 113 5.26 -9.52 -10.64
C GLU A 113 6.03 -8.23 -10.37
N ARG A 114 7.25 -8.15 -10.90
CA ARG A 114 8.12 -7.00 -10.83
C ARG A 114 8.00 -6.14 -12.09
N PHE A 115 8.15 -4.82 -11.95
CA PHE A 115 8.43 -3.91 -13.06
C PHE A 115 9.80 -4.18 -13.72
N ASN A 116 10.02 -3.61 -14.90
CA ASN A 116 11.29 -3.70 -15.60
C ASN A 116 12.43 -3.03 -14.80
N GLN A 117 13.50 -3.77 -14.50
CA GLN A 117 14.60 -3.31 -13.64
C GLN A 117 15.37 -2.08 -14.18
N ASN A 118 15.26 -1.79 -15.48
CA ASN A 118 15.90 -0.62 -16.09
C ASN A 118 15.08 0.66 -15.94
N TYR A 119 13.88 0.59 -15.38
CA TYR A 119 12.98 1.73 -15.23
C TYR A 119 13.24 2.45 -13.91
N GLY A 120 13.08 3.77 -13.90
CA GLY A 120 13.01 4.53 -12.65
C GLY A 120 11.71 4.16 -11.92
N TYR A 121 11.76 4.06 -10.60
CA TYR A 121 10.59 3.76 -9.78
C TYR A 121 10.56 4.61 -8.51
N GLY A 122 9.36 4.81 -7.96
CA GLY A 122 9.15 5.57 -6.75
C GLY A 122 7.77 5.36 -6.14
N PRO A 123 7.63 5.51 -4.82
CA PRO A 123 6.34 5.40 -4.15
C PRO A 123 5.41 6.54 -4.61
N ALA A 124 4.13 6.22 -4.78
CA ALA A 124 3.04 7.16 -4.89
C ALA A 124 2.29 7.15 -3.56
N GLU A 125 2.29 8.28 -2.86
CA GLU A 125 1.76 8.40 -1.50
C GLU A 125 0.55 9.33 -1.47
N ILE A 126 -0.30 9.15 -0.47
CA ILE A 126 -1.36 10.11 -0.20
C ILE A 126 -0.73 11.45 0.22
N ALA A 127 -1.08 12.55 -0.47
CA ALA A 127 -0.46 13.86 -0.25
C ALA A 127 -0.81 14.52 1.10
N GLY A 128 -1.75 13.94 1.84
CA GLY A 128 -2.23 14.44 3.12
C GLY A 128 -3.33 13.55 3.70
N GLU A 129 -4.00 14.06 4.72
CA GLU A 129 -5.10 13.35 5.37
C GLU A 129 -6.31 13.18 4.44
N LEU A 130 -6.78 11.95 4.30
CA LEU A 130 -8.02 11.64 3.61
C LEU A 130 -9.15 11.49 4.63
N ASN A 131 -10.22 12.23 4.44
CA ASN A 131 -11.47 12.11 5.21
C ASN A 131 -12.59 11.71 4.26
N VAL A 132 -13.05 10.48 4.38
CA VAL A 132 -13.96 9.84 3.42
C VAL A 132 -14.97 8.94 4.15
N THR A 133 -15.99 8.48 3.43
CA THR A 133 -16.93 7.47 3.94
C THR A 133 -16.41 6.06 3.65
N ASP A 134 -16.98 5.07 4.34
CA ASP A 134 -16.67 3.64 4.21
C ASP A 134 -17.29 2.95 2.98
N SER A 135 -17.90 3.74 2.09
CA SER A 135 -18.62 3.26 0.90
C SER A 135 -17.74 2.97 -0.32
N LYS A 136 -16.45 3.32 -0.27
CA LYS A 136 -15.52 3.22 -1.40
C LYS A 136 -14.24 2.50 -1.02
N GLU A 137 -13.62 1.89 -2.01
CA GLU A 137 -12.22 1.48 -1.91
C GLU A 137 -11.32 2.73 -1.90
N LEU A 138 -10.28 2.68 -1.08
CA LEU A 138 -9.34 3.77 -0.87
C LEU A 138 -7.95 3.33 -1.29
N SER A 139 -7.37 4.02 -2.27
CA SER A 139 -5.98 3.86 -2.67
C SER A 139 -5.08 4.57 -1.66
N VAL A 140 -4.43 3.80 -0.79
CA VAL A 140 -3.70 4.34 0.38
C VAL A 140 -2.19 4.45 0.16
N TRP A 141 -1.65 3.69 -0.79
CA TRP A 141 -0.25 3.72 -1.19
C TRP A 141 -0.08 3.07 -2.56
N GLY A 142 0.95 3.46 -3.30
CA GLY A 142 1.30 2.81 -4.56
C GLY A 142 2.79 2.82 -4.86
N LEU A 143 3.18 2.04 -5.85
CA LEU A 143 4.51 2.05 -6.46
C LEU A 143 4.36 2.31 -7.95
N THR A 144 5.15 3.23 -8.48
CA THR A 144 5.15 3.56 -9.91
C THR A 144 6.49 3.22 -10.54
N SER A 145 6.48 2.86 -11.82
CA SER A 145 7.69 2.61 -12.61
C SER A 145 7.50 3.16 -14.04
N TYR A 146 8.49 3.90 -14.53
CA TYR A 146 8.44 4.63 -15.80
C TYR A 146 9.64 4.32 -16.70
N LYS A 147 9.36 4.17 -17.99
CA LYS A 147 10.33 4.07 -19.08
C LYS A 147 10.88 5.47 -19.41
N GLY A 148 11.78 5.98 -18.57
CA GLY A 148 12.46 7.27 -18.80
C GLY A 148 12.29 8.25 -17.63
N SER A 149 12.06 9.53 -17.93
CA SER A 149 11.99 10.58 -16.92
C SER A 149 10.73 10.46 -16.06
N TYR A 150 10.94 10.36 -14.75
CA TYR A 150 9.91 10.35 -13.71
C TYR A 150 9.21 11.71 -13.61
N THR A 151 7.89 11.74 -13.71
CA THR A 151 7.08 12.93 -13.38
C THR A 151 5.98 12.54 -12.40
N THR A 152 6.15 12.92 -11.14
CA THR A 152 5.04 12.92 -10.17
C THR A 152 4.16 14.13 -10.46
N GLY A 153 2.90 13.88 -10.76
CA GLY A 153 1.87 14.91 -10.81
C GLY A 153 0.87 14.58 -9.73
N GLY A 154 0.79 15.41 -8.68
CA GLY A 154 0.03 15.19 -7.43
C GLY A 154 -1.49 15.04 -7.60
N LYS A 155 -1.90 14.08 -8.42
CA LYS A 155 -3.28 13.71 -8.77
C LYS A 155 -3.78 12.55 -7.89
N GLY A 156 -2.98 12.14 -6.91
CA GLY A 156 -3.30 11.06 -5.97
C GLY A 156 -2.82 9.70 -6.46
N VAL A 157 -2.74 8.75 -5.52
CA VAL A 157 -2.12 7.44 -5.70
C VAL A 157 -2.61 6.71 -6.96
N GLU A 158 -3.92 6.69 -7.18
CA GLU A 158 -4.51 5.92 -8.28
C GLU A 158 -4.22 6.54 -9.65
N ASP A 159 -4.26 7.88 -9.76
CA ASP A 159 -3.96 8.57 -11.00
C ASP A 159 -2.48 8.46 -11.35
N GLU A 160 -1.60 8.55 -10.36
CA GLU A 160 -0.15 8.40 -10.55
C GLU A 160 0.21 6.97 -10.99
N VAL A 161 -0.39 5.95 -10.37
CA VAL A 161 -0.14 4.55 -10.76
C VAL A 161 -0.68 4.24 -12.14
N LYS A 162 -1.87 4.72 -12.50
CA LYS A 162 -2.46 4.48 -13.84
C LYS A 162 -1.73 5.23 -14.95
N ALA A 163 -1.03 6.31 -14.64
CA ALA A 163 -0.20 7.04 -15.60
C ALA A 163 1.18 6.38 -15.84
N ALA A 164 1.60 5.46 -14.98
CA ALA A 164 2.88 4.77 -15.08
C ALA A 164 2.87 3.66 -16.14
N ASP A 165 4.06 3.31 -16.63
CA ASP A 165 4.24 2.14 -17.50
C ASP A 165 3.89 0.84 -16.76
N TRP A 166 4.27 0.78 -15.48
CA TRP A 166 3.87 -0.25 -14.53
C TRP A 166 3.60 0.36 -13.17
N GLY A 167 2.62 -0.17 -12.43
CA GLY A 167 2.45 0.21 -11.04
C GLY A 167 1.62 -0.76 -10.20
N LEU A 168 1.77 -0.61 -8.89
CA LEU A 168 1.07 -1.35 -7.85
C LEU A 168 0.26 -0.38 -7.02
N ILE A 169 -0.99 -0.71 -6.71
CA ILE A 169 -1.83 0.03 -5.76
C ILE A 169 -2.14 -0.88 -4.58
N LEU A 170 -1.90 -0.41 -3.36
CA LEU A 170 -2.49 -0.96 -2.16
C LEU A 170 -3.82 -0.24 -1.90
N LYS A 171 -4.91 -1.01 -1.90
CA LYS A 171 -6.25 -0.52 -1.61
C LYS A 171 -6.78 -1.07 -0.30
N MET A 172 -7.54 -0.23 0.38
CA MET A 172 -8.26 -0.53 1.61
C MET A 172 -9.76 -0.37 1.37
N TYR A 173 -10.57 -1.24 1.97
CA TYR A 173 -12.03 -1.10 1.96
C TYR A 173 -12.66 -1.76 3.20
N PHE A 174 -13.93 -1.45 3.45
CA PHE A 174 -14.67 -1.90 4.62
C PHE A 174 -15.87 -2.78 4.22
N LYS A 175 -16.08 -3.90 4.93
CA LYS A 175 -17.17 -4.86 4.69
C LYS A 175 -17.95 -5.16 5.97
#